data_AF-A0AA35S9D9-F1
#
_entry.id   AF-A0AA35S9D9-F1
#
_cell.length_a   1.000
_cell.length_b   1.000
_cell.length_c   1.000
_cell.angle_alpha   90.00
_cell.angle_beta   90.00
_cell.angle_gamma   90.00
#
_symmetry.space_group_name_H-M   'P 1'
#
loop_
_entity.id
_entity.type
_entity.pdbx_description
1 polymer ?
#
loop_
_entity_poly.entity_id
_entity_poly.type
_entity_poly.pdbx_seq_one_letter_code
_entity_poly.pdbx_strand_id
1 'polypeptide(L)'
;MRIPGEKRSPFPDECGNRAGMFAEAMRDGDMDLAWSLLSKETRGMRMGVWATRYRIDMQVAYRAGYNQGHPMREAMLEDFRTTVLGLWPLEDLTDLGISPTSYVDDEHAFAFLPFGITEDNTEVRRGRAMNGLILPMLMEDGEWRIDLPGWRFMENPNADDPKAKEQE
;
A
#
# COMPACT_ATOMS: atom_id res chain seq x y z
N MET A 1 -9.73 6.83 -16.69
CA MET A 1 -8.62 7.54 -16.02
C MET A 1 -7.34 7.27 -16.80
N ARG A 2 -6.46 8.25 -17.00
CA ARG A 2 -5.14 8.04 -17.64
C ARG A 2 -4.10 7.98 -16.52
N ILE A 3 -3.46 6.83 -16.35
CA ILE A 3 -2.35 6.67 -15.39
C ILE A 3 -1.14 7.44 -15.96
N PRO A 4 -0.50 8.34 -15.18
CA PRO A 4 0.70 9.05 -15.63
C PRO A 4 1.85 8.10 -15.99
N GLY A 5 2.77 8.57 -16.83
CA GLY A 5 3.95 7.82 -17.25
C GLY A 5 3.77 7.04 -18.55
N GLU A 6 4.82 6.31 -18.91
CA GLU A 6 4.94 5.55 -20.15
C GLU A 6 5.26 4.08 -19.87
N LYS A 7 4.70 3.21 -20.71
CA LYS A 7 4.99 1.77 -20.63
C LYS A 7 6.29 1.49 -21.34
N ARG A 8 7.27 0.93 -20.62
CA ARG A 8 8.56 0.50 -21.19
C ARG A 8 8.45 -0.85 -21.92
N SER A 9 7.47 -1.66 -21.54
CA SER A 9 7.21 -3.00 -22.05
C SER A 9 5.70 -3.24 -22.18
N PRO A 10 5.24 -4.09 -23.11
CA PRO A 10 3.85 -4.53 -23.15
C PRO A 10 3.54 -5.67 -22.17
N PHE A 11 4.53 -6.16 -21.43
CA PHE A 11 4.38 -7.26 -20.48
C PHE A 11 4.51 -6.77 -19.03
N PRO A 12 3.91 -7.50 -18.05
CA PRO A 12 4.20 -7.30 -16.64
C PRO A 12 5.71 -7.38 -16.34
N ASP A 13 6.13 -6.65 -15.33
CA ASP A 13 7.53 -6.54 -14.91
C ASP A 13 7.68 -6.60 -13.39
N GLU A 14 8.92 -6.48 -12.90
CA GLU A 14 9.22 -6.57 -11.47
C GLU A 14 8.40 -5.57 -10.64
N CYS A 15 8.24 -4.34 -11.12
CA CYS A 15 7.49 -3.30 -10.41
C CYS A 15 6.02 -3.74 -10.21
N GLY A 16 5.37 -4.20 -11.28
CA GLY A 16 4.01 -4.76 -11.21
C GLY A 16 3.93 -6.01 -10.33
N ASN A 17 4.92 -6.89 -10.40
CA ASN A 17 4.98 -8.11 -9.57
C ASN A 17 5.07 -7.78 -8.08
N ARG A 18 5.89 -6.80 -7.68
CA ARG A 18 5.98 -6.37 -6.28
C ARG A 18 4.67 -5.74 -5.78
N ALA A 19 3.97 -5.01 -6.64
CA ALA A 19 2.64 -4.51 -6.33
C ALA A 19 1.62 -5.64 -6.11
N GLY A 20 1.64 -6.67 -6.96
CA GLY A 20 0.85 -7.88 -6.77
C GLY A 20 1.15 -8.59 -5.44
N MET A 21 2.43 -8.81 -5.14
CA MET A 21 2.86 -9.41 -3.88
C MET A 21 2.38 -8.63 -2.65
N PHE A 22 2.37 -7.29 -2.72
CA PHE A 22 1.84 -6.46 -1.65
C PHE A 22 0.33 -6.70 -1.44
N ALA A 23 -0.45 -6.74 -2.51
CA ALA A 23 -1.88 -6.99 -2.44
C ALA A 23 -2.19 -8.39 -1.89
N GLU A 24 -1.46 -9.42 -2.33
CA GLU A 24 -1.56 -10.79 -1.82
C GLU A 24 -1.22 -10.87 -0.34
N ALA A 25 -0.11 -10.26 0.09
CA ALA A 25 0.29 -10.22 1.50
C ALA A 25 -0.77 -9.52 2.38
N MET A 26 -1.34 -8.42 1.90
CA MET A 26 -2.44 -7.71 2.56
C MET A 26 -3.70 -8.59 2.71
N ARG A 27 -4.08 -9.30 1.63
CA ARG A 27 -5.20 -10.24 1.59
C ARG A 27 -5.00 -11.37 2.60
N ASP A 28 -3.84 -12.01 2.55
CA ASP A 28 -3.52 -13.22 3.34
C ASP A 28 -3.14 -12.92 4.78
N GLY A 29 -2.91 -11.64 5.12
CA GLY A 29 -2.53 -11.23 6.46
C GLY A 29 -1.04 -11.41 6.76
N ASP A 30 -0.19 -11.62 5.75
CA ASP A 30 1.27 -11.61 5.89
C ASP A 30 1.78 -10.17 6.03
N MET A 31 1.64 -9.62 7.24
CA MET A 31 1.93 -8.21 7.48
C MET A 31 3.42 -7.90 7.55
N ASP A 32 4.25 -8.89 7.87
CA ASP A 32 5.70 -8.72 7.81
C ASP A 32 6.16 -8.53 6.36
N LEU A 33 5.65 -9.35 5.43
CA LEU A 33 5.92 -9.19 4.01
C LEU A 33 5.34 -7.87 3.48
N ALA A 34 4.06 -7.59 3.73
CA ALA A 34 3.41 -6.36 3.29
C ALA A 34 4.16 -5.11 3.78
N TRP A 35 4.58 -5.10 5.05
CA TRP A 35 5.36 -4.01 5.64
C TRP A 35 6.74 -3.85 4.99
N SER A 36 7.40 -4.96 4.65
CA SER A 36 8.72 -4.95 4.01
C SER A 36 8.70 -4.36 2.59
N LEU A 37 7.55 -4.43 1.90
CA LEU A 37 7.38 -3.91 0.54
C LEU A 37 7.19 -2.39 0.50
N LEU A 38 6.93 -1.74 1.64
CA LEU A 38 6.74 -0.29 1.74
C LEU A 38 8.05 0.49 1.62
N SER A 39 7.98 1.70 1.03
CA SER A 39 9.08 2.66 1.02
C SER A 39 9.49 3.05 2.45
N LYS A 40 10.74 3.50 2.66
CA LYS A 40 11.15 4.03 3.98
C LYS A 40 10.28 5.20 4.42
N GLU A 41 9.91 6.08 3.50
CA GLU A 41 9.03 7.22 3.78
C GLU A 41 7.66 6.73 4.26
N THR A 42 7.03 5.81 3.52
CA THR A 42 5.71 5.28 3.86
C THR A 42 5.71 4.57 5.21
N ARG A 43 6.76 3.78 5.53
CA ARG A 43 6.94 3.18 6.86
C ARG A 43 7.11 4.24 7.95
N GLY A 44 8.01 5.20 7.71
CA GLY A 44 8.27 6.37 8.57
C GLY A 44 6.99 7.06 9.01
N MET A 45 6.17 7.37 8.01
CA MET A 45 4.86 7.99 8.17
C MET A 45 3.87 7.14 8.95
N ARG A 46 3.68 5.87 8.59
CA ARG A 46 2.74 4.98 9.28
C ARG A 46 3.10 4.83 10.76
N MET A 47 4.39 4.71 11.07
CA MET A 47 4.88 4.70 12.45
C MET A 47 4.54 6.01 13.18
N GLY A 48 4.73 7.17 12.54
CA GLY A 48 4.40 8.47 13.14
C GLY A 48 2.90 8.67 13.40
N VAL A 49 2.05 8.27 12.45
CA VAL A 49 0.60 8.33 12.61
C VAL A 49 0.13 7.37 13.70
N TRP A 50 0.66 6.14 13.75
CA TRP A 50 0.35 5.18 14.79
C TRP A 50 0.79 5.69 16.17
N ALA A 51 2.02 6.22 16.28
CA ALA A 51 2.53 6.82 17.49
C ALA A 51 1.62 7.95 18.01
N THR A 52 1.18 8.83 17.11
CA THR A 52 0.30 9.95 17.44
C THR A 52 -1.08 9.46 17.89
N ARG A 53 -1.69 8.55 17.12
CA ARG A 53 -3.03 8.00 17.36
C ARG A 53 -3.14 7.32 18.73
N TYR A 54 -2.12 6.56 19.11
CA TYR A 54 -2.12 5.77 20.35
C TYR A 54 -1.28 6.37 21.47
N ARG A 55 -0.78 7.61 21.31
CA ARG A 55 0.07 8.33 22.28
C ARG A 55 1.31 7.52 22.70
N ILE A 56 1.95 6.88 21.72
CA ILE A 56 3.16 6.06 21.89
C ILE A 56 4.38 6.93 21.59
N ASP A 57 5.45 6.73 22.35
CA ASP A 57 6.73 7.39 22.07
C ASP A 57 7.25 7.02 20.67
N MET A 58 7.74 8.02 19.91
CA MET A 58 8.14 7.81 18.53
C MET A 58 9.32 6.83 18.38
N GLN A 59 10.22 6.74 19.37
CA GLN A 59 11.30 5.75 19.34
C GLN A 59 10.77 4.33 19.55
N VAL A 60 9.71 4.17 20.33
CA VAL A 60 9.04 2.87 20.52
C VAL A 60 8.35 2.45 19.23
N ALA A 61 7.63 3.35 18.56
CA ALA A 61 7.02 3.09 17.25
C ALA A 61 8.08 2.75 16.18
N TYR A 62 9.19 3.49 16.16
CA TYR A 62 10.30 3.20 15.27
C TYR A 62 10.89 1.79 15.50
N ARG A 63 11.13 1.41 16.77
CA ARG A 63 11.62 0.07 17.10
C ARG A 63 10.61 -1.02 16.75
N ALA A 64 9.32 -0.80 16.98
CA ALA A 64 8.28 -1.73 16.56
C ALA A 64 8.27 -1.97 15.03
N GLY A 65 8.53 -0.91 14.26
CA GLY A 65 8.60 -0.96 12.80
C GLY A 65 9.75 -1.79 12.24
N TYR A 66 10.93 -1.75 12.88
CA TYR A 66 12.15 -2.37 12.35
C TYR A 66 12.62 -3.62 13.11
N ASN A 67 12.21 -3.82 14.36
CA ASN A 67 12.56 -5.00 15.14
C ASN A 67 11.41 -6.02 15.15
N GLN A 68 11.62 -7.16 14.49
CA GLN A 68 10.64 -8.26 14.40
C GLN A 68 10.23 -8.82 15.77
N GLY A 69 11.12 -8.81 16.76
CA GLY A 69 10.84 -9.30 18.12
C GLY A 69 10.26 -8.25 19.07
N HIS A 70 9.93 -7.04 18.58
CA HIS A 70 9.43 -5.99 19.46
C HIS A 70 7.99 -6.28 19.93
N PRO A 71 7.67 -6.15 21.23
CA PRO A 71 6.36 -6.52 21.77
C PRO A 71 5.16 -5.80 21.14
N MET A 72 5.38 -4.59 20.60
CA MET A 72 4.31 -3.79 19.97
C MET A 72 4.24 -3.91 18.45
N ARG A 73 5.06 -4.78 17.83
CA ARG A 73 5.11 -4.94 16.38
C ARG A 73 3.76 -5.40 15.83
N GLU A 74 3.18 -6.44 16.43
CA GLU A 74 1.92 -7.02 15.99
C GLU A 74 0.79 -5.97 15.99
N ALA A 75 0.63 -5.23 17.09
CA ALA A 75 -0.37 -4.16 17.20
C ALA A 75 -0.17 -3.03 16.17
N MET A 76 1.09 -2.69 15.85
CA MET A 76 1.40 -1.69 14.82
C MET A 76 1.05 -2.21 13.42
N LEU A 77 1.40 -3.47 13.12
CA LEU A 77 1.10 -4.12 11.85
C LEU A 77 -0.41 -4.35 11.66
N GLU A 78 -1.15 -4.65 12.72
CA GLU A 78 -2.60 -4.78 12.69
C GLU A 78 -3.30 -3.44 12.40
N ASP A 79 -2.86 -2.35 13.03
CA ASP A 79 -3.37 -1.01 12.72
C ASP A 79 -3.01 -0.60 11.28
N PHE A 80 -1.81 -0.94 10.81
CA PHE A 80 -1.44 -0.77 9.40
C PHE A 80 -2.39 -1.56 8.49
N ARG A 81 -2.65 -2.83 8.79
CA ARG A 81 -3.56 -3.66 7.99
C ARG A 81 -4.95 -3.06 7.92
N THR A 82 -5.49 -2.69 9.08
CA THR A 82 -6.81 -2.05 9.23
C THR A 82 -6.89 -0.77 8.41
N THR A 83 -5.82 0.04 8.43
CA THR A 83 -5.72 1.28 7.67
C THR A 83 -5.80 1.01 6.16
N VAL A 84 -5.05 0.03 5.65
CA VAL A 84 -5.10 -0.32 4.22
C VAL A 84 -6.45 -0.92 3.82
N LEU A 85 -7.01 -1.81 4.64
CA LEU A 85 -8.32 -2.42 4.34
C LEU A 85 -9.49 -1.43 4.43
N GLY A 86 -9.31 -0.32 5.12
CA GLY A 86 -10.25 0.81 5.07
C GLY A 86 -10.27 1.53 3.71
N LEU A 87 -9.20 1.43 2.92
CA LEU A 87 -9.12 1.96 1.55
C LEU A 87 -9.50 0.93 0.51
N TRP A 88 -8.99 -0.28 0.67
CA TRP A 88 -9.18 -1.40 -0.24
C TRP A 88 -9.72 -2.57 0.55
N PRO A 89 -11.06 -2.72 0.59
CA PRO A 89 -11.70 -3.89 1.17
C PRO A 89 -11.08 -5.18 0.63
N LEU A 90 -11.13 -6.26 1.41
CA LEU A 90 -10.54 -7.54 1.02
C LEU A 90 -11.02 -8.04 -0.34
N GLU A 91 -12.28 -7.77 -0.70
CA GLU A 91 -12.87 -8.10 -2.01
C GLU A 91 -12.07 -7.47 -3.17
N ASP A 92 -11.60 -6.23 -3.00
CA ASP A 92 -10.78 -5.54 -4.01
C ASP A 92 -9.35 -6.10 -4.08
N LEU A 93 -8.91 -6.87 -3.07
CA LEU A 93 -7.59 -7.52 -3.05
C LEU A 93 -7.61 -8.95 -3.61
N THR A 94 -8.75 -9.41 -4.12
CA THR A 94 -8.92 -10.74 -4.71
C THR A 94 -8.91 -10.71 -6.23
N ASP A 95 -8.47 -11.81 -6.85
CA ASP A 95 -8.47 -12.02 -8.31
C ASP A 95 -7.81 -10.88 -9.12
N LEU A 96 -6.70 -10.36 -8.60
CA LEU A 96 -5.93 -9.28 -9.21
C LEU A 96 -4.98 -9.80 -10.28
N GLY A 97 -5.00 -9.14 -11.42
CA GLY A 97 -3.97 -9.29 -12.45
C GLY A 97 -2.82 -8.32 -12.25
N ILE A 98 -1.80 -8.47 -13.09
CA ILE A 98 -0.69 -7.52 -13.16
C ILE A 98 -0.65 -6.99 -14.58
N SER A 99 -0.76 -5.67 -14.73
CA SER A 99 -0.62 -5.02 -16.02
C SER A 99 0.78 -4.42 -16.20
N PRO A 100 1.20 -4.08 -17.44
CA PRO A 100 2.48 -3.42 -17.64
C PRO A 100 2.52 -2.06 -16.95
N THR A 101 3.59 -1.86 -16.17
CA THR A 101 3.83 -0.69 -15.34
C THR A 101 3.95 0.59 -16.17
N SER A 102 3.39 1.69 -15.64
CA SER A 102 3.58 3.03 -16.19
C SER A 102 4.69 3.75 -15.43
N TYR A 103 5.80 4.05 -16.09
CA TYR A 103 6.95 4.71 -15.48
C TYR A 103 6.88 6.22 -15.71
N VAL A 104 6.96 7.00 -14.63
CA VAL A 104 7.05 8.46 -14.71
C VAL A 104 8.48 8.87 -15.05
N ASP A 105 9.43 8.25 -14.35
CA ASP A 105 10.87 8.36 -14.58
C ASP A 105 11.54 7.03 -14.17
N ASP A 106 12.84 7.05 -13.87
CA ASP A 106 13.61 5.87 -13.44
C ASP A 106 13.42 5.51 -11.96
N GLU A 107 12.84 6.41 -11.17
CA GLU A 107 12.65 6.26 -9.73
C GLU A 107 11.18 6.15 -9.33
N HIS A 108 10.25 6.60 -10.17
CA HIS A 108 8.82 6.65 -9.87
C HIS A 108 8.00 5.94 -10.94
N ALA A 109 7.05 5.13 -10.48
CA ALA A 109 6.14 4.41 -11.35
C ALA A 109 4.76 4.23 -10.73
N PHE A 110 3.80 3.82 -11.55
CA PHE A 110 2.49 3.38 -11.14
C PHE A 110 2.28 1.94 -11.63
N ALA A 111 2.16 1.03 -10.68
CA ALA A 111 1.69 -0.32 -10.94
C ALA A 111 0.16 -0.32 -10.99
N PHE A 112 -0.41 -1.06 -11.94
CA PHE A 112 -1.86 -1.19 -12.06
C PHE A 112 -2.25 -2.67 -12.02
N LEU A 113 -3.09 -3.00 -11.05
CA LEU A 113 -3.59 -4.35 -10.78
C LEU A 113 -5.07 -4.42 -11.17
N PRO A 114 -5.41 -4.87 -12.38
CA PRO A 114 -6.81 -4.96 -12.82
C PRO A 114 -7.59 -6.05 -12.06
N PHE A 115 -8.85 -5.79 -11.76
CA PHE A 115 -9.76 -6.78 -11.16
C PHE A 115 -10.17 -7.86 -12.18
N GLY A 116 -10.24 -9.12 -11.72
CA GLY A 116 -10.81 -10.24 -12.47
C GLY A 116 -9.94 -10.76 -13.62
N ILE A 117 -8.62 -10.54 -13.56
CA ILE A 117 -7.65 -11.07 -14.54
C ILE A 117 -6.64 -11.91 -13.78
N THR A 118 -6.86 -13.22 -13.66
CA THR A 118 -5.94 -14.10 -12.93
C THR A 118 -4.90 -14.75 -13.83
N GLU A 119 -5.20 -14.99 -15.12
CA GLU A 119 -4.28 -15.60 -16.08
C GLU A 119 -4.53 -15.07 -17.51
N ASP A 120 -3.45 -14.96 -18.29
CA ASP A 120 -3.35 -14.54 -19.71
C ASP A 120 -3.23 -13.05 -20.07
N ASN A 121 -1.96 -12.67 -20.28
CA ASN A 121 -1.49 -11.51 -21.00
C ASN A 121 -1.56 -11.77 -22.51
N THR A 122 -2.30 -10.95 -23.27
CA THR A 122 -1.78 -10.45 -24.56
C THR A 122 -2.59 -9.32 -25.20
N GLU A 123 -3.88 -9.16 -24.91
CA GLU A 123 -4.66 -8.08 -25.54
C GLU A 123 -5.63 -7.40 -24.58
N VAL A 124 -5.13 -6.42 -23.83
CA VAL A 124 -6.01 -5.34 -23.36
C VAL A 124 -6.44 -4.56 -24.60
N ARG A 125 -7.64 -4.87 -25.13
CA ARG A 125 -8.25 -4.13 -26.23
C ARG A 125 -8.21 -2.64 -25.92
N ARG A 126 -7.49 -1.87 -26.74
CA ARG A 126 -7.48 -0.40 -26.69
C ARG A 126 -8.92 0.11 -26.62
N GLY A 127 -9.26 0.78 -25.51
CA GLY A 127 -10.53 1.50 -25.35
C GLY A 127 -11.51 0.98 -24.30
N ARG A 128 -11.23 -0.14 -23.61
CA ARG A 128 -12.08 -0.56 -22.48
C ARG A 128 -11.53 0.00 -21.17
N ALA A 129 -12.37 0.72 -20.42
CA ALA A 129 -12.05 1.09 -19.04
C ALA A 129 -11.97 -0.20 -18.20
N MET A 130 -10.86 -0.40 -17.50
CA MET A 130 -10.69 -1.49 -16.55
C MET A 130 -10.59 -0.89 -15.15
N ASN A 131 -11.33 -1.48 -14.22
CA ASN A 131 -11.23 -1.17 -12.80
C ASN A 131 -10.07 -1.97 -12.21
N GLY A 132 -9.44 -1.43 -11.18
CA GLY A 132 -8.31 -2.06 -10.52
C GLY A 132 -7.62 -1.11 -9.55
N LEU A 133 -6.60 -1.62 -8.88
CA LEU A 133 -5.79 -0.85 -7.94
C LEU A 133 -4.64 -0.18 -8.65
N ILE A 134 -4.43 1.10 -8.37
CA ILE A 134 -3.24 1.84 -8.81
C ILE A 134 -2.37 2.04 -7.59
N LEU A 135 -1.16 1.49 -7.63
CA LEU A 135 -0.17 1.59 -6.57
C LEU A 135 0.97 2.49 -7.04
N PRO A 136 1.22 3.63 -6.38
CA PRO A 136 2.43 4.41 -6.61
C PRO A 136 3.64 3.62 -6.09
N MET A 137 4.71 3.67 -6.87
CA MET A 137 5.91 2.88 -6.67
C MET A 137 7.13 3.80 -6.69
N LEU A 138 8.08 3.52 -5.81
CA LEU A 138 9.35 4.23 -5.67
C LEU A 138 10.52 3.24 -5.74
N MET A 139 11.54 3.53 -6.55
CA MET A 139 12.79 2.78 -6.57
C MET A 139 13.64 3.19 -5.37
N GLU A 140 13.96 2.25 -4.50
CA GLU A 140 14.76 2.49 -3.29
C GLU A 140 15.75 1.34 -3.10
N ASP A 141 17.04 1.67 -2.98
CA ASP A 141 18.11 0.68 -2.80
C ASP A 141 18.14 -0.42 -3.88
N GLY A 142 17.79 -0.07 -5.13
CA GLY A 142 17.75 -1.01 -6.26
C GLY A 142 16.49 -1.87 -6.32
N GLU A 143 15.49 -1.55 -5.51
CA GLU A 143 14.27 -2.32 -5.36
C GLU A 143 13.03 -1.43 -5.46
N TRP A 144 12.01 -1.86 -6.22
CA TRP A 144 10.72 -1.17 -6.23
C TRP A 144 10.00 -1.36 -4.89
N ARG A 145 9.49 -0.25 -4.35
CA ARG A 145 8.76 -0.17 -3.09
C ARG A 145 7.42 0.49 -3.30
N ILE A 146 6.45 0.10 -2.47
CA ILE A 146 5.11 0.68 -2.43
C ILE A 146 5.18 2.04 -1.72
N ASP A 147 4.78 3.09 -2.41
CA ASP A 147 4.74 4.44 -1.86
C ASP A 147 3.29 4.91 -1.71
N LEU A 148 2.83 5.06 -0.46
CA LEU A 148 1.43 5.36 -0.15
C LEU A 148 1.30 6.71 0.58
N PRO A 149 1.60 7.83 -0.12
CA PRO A 149 1.60 9.16 0.48
C PRO A 149 0.20 9.64 0.89
N GLY A 150 -0.87 9.06 0.32
CA GLY A 150 -2.27 9.44 0.58
C GLY A 150 -2.75 9.14 2.01
N TRP A 151 -2.02 8.33 2.79
CA TRP A 151 -2.40 7.97 4.16
C TRP A 151 -2.39 9.15 5.14
N ARG A 152 -1.78 10.28 4.77
CA ARG A 152 -1.80 11.54 5.57
C ARG A 152 -3.23 12.04 5.81
N PHE A 153 -4.16 11.74 4.91
CA PHE A 153 -5.50 12.32 4.91
C PHE A 153 -6.57 11.38 5.47
N MET A 154 -6.18 10.21 5.97
CA MET A 154 -7.10 9.29 6.61
C MET A 154 -7.26 9.64 8.09
N GLU A 155 -8.01 10.71 8.33
CA GLU A 155 -8.58 10.97 9.65
C GLU A 155 -9.57 9.84 9.98
N ASN A 156 -9.50 9.35 11.22
CA ASN A 156 -10.46 8.39 11.72
C ASN A 156 -11.82 9.12 11.80
N PRO A 157 -12.92 8.64 11.19
CA PRO A 157 -14.22 9.34 11.23
C PRO A 157 -14.76 9.57 12.65
N ASN A 158 -14.18 8.93 13.67
CA ASN A 158 -14.49 9.13 15.08
C ASN A 158 -13.65 10.20 15.79
N ALA A 159 -12.67 10.83 15.13
CA ALA A 159 -11.85 11.89 15.73
C ALA A 159 -12.62 13.21 15.92
N ASP A 160 -13.71 13.39 15.17
CA ASP A 160 -14.54 14.59 15.15
C ASP A 160 -15.92 14.43 15.81
N ASP A 161 -16.20 13.34 16.54
CA ASP A 161 -17.45 13.27 17.30
C ASP A 161 -17.38 14.23 18.52
N PRO A 162 -18.10 15.37 18.51
CA PRO A 162 -18.01 16.37 19.57
C PRO A 162 -18.54 15.83 20.91
N LYS A 163 -19.25 14.69 20.90
CA LYS A 163 -19.90 14.11 22.09
C LYS A 163 -18.95 13.39 23.04
N ALA A 164 -17.71 13.11 22.65
CA ALA A 164 -16.72 12.50 23.53
C ALA A 164 -16.02 13.51 24.48
N LYS A 165 -16.25 14.82 24.32
CA LYS A 165 -15.62 15.88 25.13
C LYS A 165 -16.46 16.41 26.29
N GLU A 166 -17.63 15.84 26.55
CA GLU A 166 -18.54 16.30 27.62
C GLU A 166 -18.63 15.35 28.84
N GLN A 167 -17.66 14.44 29.04
CA GLN A 167 -17.65 13.55 30.22
C GLN A 167 -16.28 13.46 30.94
N GLU A 168 -15.53 14.56 31.01
CA GLU A 168 -14.48 14.75 32.02
C GLU A 168 -14.77 15.96 32.91
#